data_AF-A0A9D1EWY0-F1
#
_entry.id   AF-A0A9D1EWY0-F1
#
_cell.length_a   1.000
_cell.length_b   1.000
_cell.length_c   1.000
_cell.angle_alpha   90.00
_cell.angle_beta   90.00
_cell.angle_gamma   90.00
#
_symmetry.space_group_name_H-M   'P 1'
#
loop_
_entity.id
_entity.type
_entity.pdbx_description
1 polymer ?
#
loop_
_entity_poly.entity_id
_entity_poly.type
_entity_poly.pdbx_seq_one_letter_code
_entity_poly.pdbx_strand_id
1 'polypeptide(L)'
;KLRDCWPYDTITLLDGKEYEVTKLQTGKQFQMKDSDTADYSSPNIGIITGDGTPMILSYNTKCEALDPVKTYSWSTEDNKPVTNATSNCIAAVFEINGSKKPNKQNEDVALFNANGLGSSCAIELDSGRCFTSVFTPTPLTKAECEAQKSELGIKECHYDNDYWAGAVKQCGGVGNMPTMADLGKIASAIYKGNPTVGAYNDVKNLTYESGTATSLGLPEPSFYLWSGEESSQNGAYYRLFNPTSTRYHYGYTNRTYSGLQAICLGD
;
A
#
# COMPACT_ATOMS: atom_id res chain seq x y z
N LYS A 1 -14.48 -19.91 -10.42
CA LYS A 1 -13.69 -19.20 -9.40
C LYS A 1 -12.35 -18.85 -10.01
N LEU A 2 -11.68 -17.74 -9.64
CA LEU A 2 -10.41 -17.32 -10.28
C LEU A 2 -9.36 -18.43 -10.31
N ARG A 3 -9.28 -19.21 -9.22
CA ARG A 3 -8.38 -20.36 -9.09
C ARG A 3 -8.60 -21.44 -10.15
N ASP A 4 -9.82 -21.61 -10.65
CA ASP A 4 -10.13 -22.61 -11.68
C ASP A 4 -9.56 -22.20 -13.05
N CYS A 5 -9.24 -20.91 -13.22
CA CYS A 5 -8.71 -20.34 -14.44
C CYS A 5 -7.21 -20.07 -14.38
N TRP A 6 -6.55 -20.37 -13.25
CA TRP A 6 -5.14 -20.11 -13.02
C TRP A 6 -4.42 -21.38 -12.56
N PRO A 7 -3.20 -21.69 -13.04
CA PRO A 7 -2.55 -22.97 -12.77
C PRO A 7 -2.08 -23.13 -11.32
N TYR A 8 -1.78 -22.03 -10.62
CA TYR A 8 -1.15 -22.04 -9.30
C TYR A 8 -2.00 -21.40 -8.18
N ASP A 9 -1.66 -21.72 -6.93
CA ASP A 9 -2.29 -21.09 -5.77
C ASP A 9 -1.74 -19.69 -5.51
N THR A 10 -0.47 -19.46 -5.83
CA THR A 10 0.25 -18.22 -5.51
C THR A 10 1.05 -17.66 -6.70
N ILE A 11 1.39 -16.39 -6.59
CA ILE A 11 2.32 -15.65 -7.46
C ILE A 11 3.40 -15.04 -6.56
N THR A 12 4.68 -15.24 -6.90
CA THR A 12 5.77 -14.56 -6.21
C THR A 12 5.84 -13.11 -6.71
N LEU A 13 5.60 -12.14 -5.82
CA LEU A 13 5.66 -10.71 -6.12
C LEU A 13 7.11 -10.23 -6.25
N LEU A 14 7.29 -8.99 -6.71
CA LEU A 14 8.62 -8.37 -6.85
C LEU A 14 9.39 -8.25 -5.53
N ASP A 15 8.69 -8.21 -4.39
CA ASP A 15 9.30 -8.19 -3.05
C ASP A 15 9.64 -9.60 -2.52
N GLY A 16 9.44 -10.63 -3.33
CA GLY A 16 9.71 -12.03 -2.99
C GLY A 16 8.61 -12.72 -2.19
N LYS A 17 7.50 -12.04 -1.88
CA LYS A 17 6.38 -12.66 -1.16
C LYS A 17 5.47 -13.45 -2.07
N GLU A 18 4.89 -14.50 -1.52
CA GLU A 18 3.83 -15.26 -2.19
C GLU A 18 2.48 -14.58 -1.98
N TYR A 19 1.77 -14.32 -3.08
CA TYR A 19 0.42 -13.74 -3.07
C TYR A 19 -0.60 -14.73 -3.61
N GLU A 20 -1.65 -15.00 -2.82
CA GLU A 20 -2.69 -15.95 -3.20
C GLU A 20 -3.53 -15.43 -4.37
N VAL A 21 -3.65 -16.25 -5.42
CA VAL A 21 -4.44 -15.94 -6.62
C VAL A 21 -5.93 -15.75 -6.27
N THR A 22 -6.42 -16.48 -5.27
CA THR A 22 -7.78 -16.32 -4.75
C THR A 22 -8.03 -14.96 -4.12
N LYS A 23 -7.01 -14.15 -3.83
CA LYS A 23 -7.17 -12.78 -3.30
C LYS A 23 -7.28 -11.71 -4.39
N LEU A 24 -7.03 -12.05 -5.66
CA LEU A 24 -7.12 -11.13 -6.81
C LEU A 24 -8.58 -10.84 -7.20
N GLN A 25 -9.42 -10.45 -6.25
CA GLN A 25 -10.87 -10.38 -6.39
C GLN A 25 -11.36 -9.17 -7.20
N THR A 26 -10.67 -8.04 -7.15
CA THR A 26 -11.02 -6.82 -7.90
C THR A 26 -9.78 -6.16 -8.46
N GLY A 27 -9.92 -5.05 -9.21
CA GLY A 27 -8.76 -4.35 -9.76
C GLY A 27 -7.92 -3.64 -8.69
N LYS A 28 -8.41 -3.55 -7.44
CA LYS A 28 -7.61 -3.07 -6.31
C LYS A 28 -6.32 -3.88 -6.13
N GLN A 29 -6.38 -5.21 -6.30
CA GLN A 29 -5.18 -6.04 -6.20
C GLN A 29 -4.27 -5.99 -7.43
N PHE A 30 -4.72 -5.32 -8.49
CA PHE A 30 -3.90 -4.92 -9.63
C PHE A 30 -3.32 -3.50 -9.42
N GLN A 31 -3.48 -2.97 -8.20
CA GLN A 31 -3.14 -1.60 -7.80
C GLN A 31 -3.82 -0.54 -8.68
N MET A 32 -4.99 -0.86 -9.21
CA MET A 32 -5.82 0.11 -9.92
C MET A 32 -6.47 1.06 -8.93
N LYS A 33 -6.63 2.32 -9.36
CA LYS A 33 -7.23 3.38 -8.56
C LYS A 33 -8.57 3.78 -9.17
N ASP A 34 -9.55 3.96 -8.29
CA ASP A 34 -10.82 4.53 -8.67
C ASP A 34 -10.71 6.07 -8.75
N SER A 35 -11.52 6.67 -9.62
CA SER A 35 -11.61 8.12 -9.84
C SER A 35 -12.93 8.47 -10.54
N ASP A 36 -13.16 9.74 -10.85
CA ASP A 36 -14.33 10.18 -11.60
C ASP A 36 -14.49 9.48 -12.97
N THR A 37 -13.38 8.99 -13.54
CA THR A 37 -13.33 8.31 -14.85
C THR A 37 -12.91 6.84 -14.77
N ALA A 38 -12.71 6.30 -13.57
CA ALA A 38 -12.25 4.93 -13.37
C ALA A 38 -12.94 4.25 -12.18
N ASP A 39 -13.46 3.04 -12.40
CA ASP A 39 -14.03 2.20 -11.35
C ASP A 39 -13.68 0.73 -11.61
N TYR A 40 -12.74 0.20 -10.83
CA TYR A 40 -12.27 -1.18 -10.88
C TYR A 40 -12.75 -2.01 -9.68
N SER A 41 -13.82 -1.58 -9.03
CA SER A 41 -14.41 -2.27 -7.88
C SER A 41 -15.13 -3.57 -8.25
N SER A 42 -15.42 -3.77 -9.55
CA SER A 42 -16.11 -4.97 -10.02
C SER A 42 -15.28 -6.26 -9.83
N PRO A 43 -15.93 -7.42 -9.63
CA PRO A 43 -15.22 -8.68 -9.51
C PRO A 43 -14.40 -9.00 -10.76
N ASN A 44 -13.15 -9.41 -10.54
CA ASN A 44 -12.27 -9.87 -11.59
C ASN A 44 -12.78 -11.19 -12.19
N ILE A 45 -12.47 -11.39 -13.47
CA ILE A 45 -12.87 -12.56 -14.24
C ILE A 45 -11.63 -13.36 -14.60
N GLY A 46 -11.67 -14.67 -14.36
CA GLY A 46 -10.67 -15.62 -14.85
C GLY A 46 -11.01 -16.09 -16.25
N ILE A 47 -10.05 -16.06 -17.16
CA ILE A 47 -10.17 -16.44 -18.56
C ILE A 47 -9.04 -17.42 -18.88
N ILE A 48 -9.35 -18.48 -19.62
CA ILE A 48 -8.37 -19.33 -20.27
C ILE A 48 -8.53 -19.08 -21.77
N THR A 49 -7.48 -18.58 -22.42
CA THR A 49 -7.50 -18.30 -23.85
C THR A 49 -7.43 -19.60 -24.66
N GLY A 50 -7.68 -19.52 -25.98
CA GLY A 50 -7.73 -20.71 -26.85
C GLY A 50 -6.42 -21.48 -26.97
N ASP A 51 -5.28 -20.83 -26.69
CA ASP A 51 -3.95 -21.43 -26.60
C ASP A 51 -3.62 -21.96 -25.18
N GLY A 52 -4.56 -21.87 -24.25
CA GLY A 52 -4.42 -22.35 -22.88
C GLY A 52 -3.81 -21.34 -21.90
N THR A 53 -3.49 -20.11 -22.35
CA THR A 53 -2.89 -19.07 -21.51
C THR A 53 -3.89 -18.57 -20.45
N PRO A 54 -3.57 -18.69 -19.16
CA PRO A 54 -4.35 -18.13 -18.05
C PRO A 54 -4.31 -16.60 -18.03
N MET A 55 -5.48 -15.98 -17.81
CA MET A 55 -5.61 -14.54 -17.61
C MET A 55 -6.60 -14.24 -16.47
N ILE A 56 -6.28 -13.25 -15.64
CA ILE A 56 -7.24 -12.63 -14.73
C ILE A 56 -7.42 -11.18 -15.17
N LEU A 57 -8.67 -10.79 -15.41
CA LEU A 57 -9.04 -9.50 -15.98
C LEU A 57 -9.89 -8.69 -15.02
N SER A 58 -9.57 -7.41 -14.90
CA SER A 58 -10.35 -6.38 -14.23
C SER A 58 -10.84 -5.35 -15.25
N TYR A 59 -12.08 -4.91 -15.11
CA TYR A 59 -12.72 -3.97 -16.03
C TYR A 59 -13.06 -2.66 -15.34
N ASN A 60 -12.76 -1.55 -16.01
CA ASN A 60 -13.22 -0.22 -15.62
C ASN A 60 -14.70 -0.07 -16.00
N THR A 61 -15.61 -0.11 -15.02
CA THR A 61 -17.06 -0.02 -15.24
C THR A 61 -17.52 1.35 -15.77
N LYS A 62 -16.67 2.37 -15.70
CA LYS A 62 -16.93 3.70 -16.30
C LYS A 62 -16.64 3.77 -17.79
N CYS A 63 -15.99 2.75 -18.36
CA CYS A 63 -15.80 2.71 -19.80
C CYS A 63 -17.12 2.43 -20.52
N GLU A 64 -17.31 3.08 -21.66
CA GLU A 64 -18.40 2.76 -22.56
C GLU A 64 -18.24 1.33 -23.09
N ALA A 65 -19.38 0.66 -23.30
CA ALA A 65 -19.38 -0.65 -23.93
C ALA A 65 -18.71 -0.54 -25.31
N LEU A 66 -17.83 -1.49 -25.60
CA LEU A 66 -17.16 -1.54 -26.88
C LEU A 66 -18.17 -1.88 -27.97
N ASP A 67 -18.13 -1.13 -29.08
CA ASP A 67 -18.92 -1.44 -30.25
C ASP A 67 -18.26 -2.64 -30.98
N PRO A 68 -18.94 -3.80 -31.06
CA PRO A 68 -18.35 -5.02 -31.62
C PRO A 68 -18.02 -4.90 -33.12
N VAL A 69 -18.57 -3.92 -33.83
CA VAL A 69 -18.28 -3.69 -35.25
C VAL A 69 -17.28 -2.56 -35.49
N LYS A 70 -16.83 -1.87 -34.44
CA LYS A 70 -15.88 -0.77 -34.54
C LYS A 70 -14.45 -1.26 -34.37
N THR A 71 -13.62 -0.96 -35.37
CA THR A 71 -12.17 -1.15 -35.25
C THR A 71 -11.56 0.00 -34.44
N TYR A 72 -10.95 -0.31 -33.30
CA TYR A 72 -10.23 0.65 -32.49
C TYR A 72 -8.75 0.64 -32.86
N SER A 73 -8.29 1.66 -33.61
CA SER A 73 -6.90 1.78 -34.04
C SER A 73 -5.95 1.90 -32.86
N TRP A 74 -4.81 1.20 -32.94
CA TRP A 74 -3.72 1.30 -31.99
C TRP A 74 -2.71 2.34 -32.44
N SER A 75 -2.18 3.11 -31.49
CA SER A 75 -0.90 3.80 -31.67
C SER A 75 0.22 2.76 -31.59
N THR A 76 1.31 3.00 -32.33
CA THR A 76 2.49 2.13 -32.31
C THR A 76 3.77 2.92 -32.10
N GLU A 77 4.68 2.41 -31.29
CA GLU A 77 6.05 2.88 -31.12
C GLU A 77 6.98 1.69 -31.38
N ASP A 78 8.04 1.89 -32.18
CA ASP A 78 8.93 0.81 -32.63
C ASP A 78 8.19 -0.41 -33.23
N ASN A 79 7.12 -0.15 -33.99
CA ASN A 79 6.21 -1.16 -34.56
C ASN A 79 5.50 -2.05 -33.52
N LYS A 80 5.45 -1.63 -32.25
CA LYS A 80 4.72 -2.30 -31.18
C LYS A 80 3.50 -1.47 -30.78
N PRO A 81 2.33 -2.08 -30.55
CA PRO A 81 1.15 -1.35 -30.07
C PRO A 81 1.41 -0.73 -28.70
N VAL A 82 1.01 0.54 -28.51
CA VAL A 82 1.23 1.31 -27.28
C VAL A 82 -0.09 1.62 -26.59
N THR A 83 -1.00 2.34 -27.23
CA THR A 83 -2.30 2.69 -26.67
C THR A 83 -3.40 2.62 -27.70
N ASN A 84 -4.63 2.35 -27.27
CA ASN A 84 -5.83 2.66 -28.04
C ASN A 84 -6.89 3.26 -27.12
N ALA A 85 -8.03 3.68 -27.69
CA ALA A 85 -9.13 4.26 -26.93
C ALA A 85 -9.72 3.35 -25.83
N THR A 86 -9.42 2.05 -25.85
CA THR A 86 -9.99 1.03 -24.95
C THR A 86 -8.95 0.44 -24.01
N SER A 87 -7.68 0.78 -24.18
CA SER A 87 -6.57 0.16 -23.45
C SER A 87 -6.72 0.42 -21.95
N ASN A 88 -7.04 1.66 -21.58
CA ASN A 88 -7.29 2.05 -20.18
C ASN A 88 -8.58 1.47 -19.59
N CYS A 89 -9.40 0.72 -20.35
CA CYS A 89 -10.63 0.12 -19.84
C CYS A 89 -10.42 -1.23 -19.17
N ILE A 90 -9.26 -1.85 -19.36
CA ILE A 90 -8.94 -3.17 -18.81
C ILE A 90 -7.60 -3.12 -18.11
N ALA A 91 -7.49 -3.89 -17.03
CA ALA A 91 -6.23 -4.26 -16.42
C ALA A 91 -6.20 -5.80 -16.33
N ALA A 92 -5.07 -6.42 -16.65
CA ALA A 92 -4.99 -7.87 -16.72
C ALA A 92 -3.64 -8.42 -16.24
N VAL A 93 -3.69 -9.66 -15.77
CA VAL A 93 -2.57 -10.45 -15.28
C VAL A 93 -2.54 -11.74 -16.08
N PHE A 94 -1.41 -12.04 -16.72
CA PHE A 94 -1.23 -13.21 -17.59
C PHE A 94 -0.18 -14.16 -17.01
N GLU A 95 -0.42 -15.46 -17.08
CA GLU A 95 0.64 -16.47 -16.84
C GLU A 95 1.26 -16.81 -18.20
N ILE A 96 2.49 -16.35 -18.44
CA ILE A 96 3.14 -16.43 -19.75
C ILE A 96 4.15 -17.56 -19.87
N ASN A 97 4.45 -18.30 -18.78
CA ASN A 97 5.46 -19.37 -18.78
C ASN A 97 4.87 -20.79 -18.90
N GLY A 98 3.57 -20.93 -19.17
CA GLY A 98 2.97 -22.21 -19.53
C GLY A 98 3.16 -23.27 -18.45
N SER A 99 2.88 -22.93 -17.18
CA SER A 99 2.91 -23.85 -16.04
C SER A 99 4.30 -24.37 -15.60
N LYS A 100 5.35 -23.54 -15.64
CA LYS A 100 6.61 -23.78 -14.89
C LYS A 100 6.66 -22.99 -13.57
N LYS A 101 7.25 -23.56 -12.52
CA LYS A 101 7.45 -22.90 -11.21
C LYS A 101 8.89 -22.37 -11.09
N PRO A 102 9.14 -21.30 -10.31
CA PRO A 102 8.16 -20.46 -9.59
C PRO A 102 7.31 -19.63 -10.58
N ASN A 103 6.20 -19.09 -10.12
CA ASN A 103 5.35 -18.22 -10.93
C ASN A 103 5.57 -16.76 -10.50
N LYS A 104 6.60 -16.10 -11.03
CA LYS A 104 7.04 -14.79 -10.53
C LYS A 104 6.55 -13.63 -11.38
N GLN A 105 6.19 -12.54 -10.71
CA GLN A 105 5.86 -11.28 -11.36
C GLN A 105 7.03 -10.76 -12.20
N ASN A 106 6.71 -10.31 -13.43
CA ASN A 106 7.63 -9.81 -14.45
C ASN A 106 8.61 -10.83 -15.06
N GLU A 107 8.59 -12.10 -14.63
CA GLU A 107 9.28 -13.20 -15.29
C GLU A 107 8.25 -14.13 -15.97
N ASP A 108 7.37 -14.70 -15.15
CA ASP A 108 6.37 -15.71 -15.56
C ASP A 108 4.96 -15.14 -15.57
N VAL A 109 4.75 -14.04 -14.84
CA VAL A 109 3.49 -13.32 -14.77
C VAL A 109 3.65 -11.93 -15.37
N ALA A 110 2.94 -11.68 -16.47
CA ALA A 110 2.94 -10.39 -17.15
C ALA A 110 1.71 -9.55 -16.74
N LEU A 111 1.93 -8.25 -16.62
CA LEU A 111 0.90 -7.26 -16.32
C LEU A 111 0.57 -6.45 -17.57
N PHE A 112 -0.72 -6.20 -17.80
CA PHE A 112 -1.21 -5.31 -18.85
C PHE A 112 -2.10 -4.25 -18.22
N ASN A 113 -1.70 -2.99 -18.30
CA ASN A 113 -2.42 -1.85 -17.72
C ASN A 113 -2.77 -1.98 -16.23
N ALA A 114 -2.11 -2.91 -15.53
CA ALA A 114 -2.11 -3.01 -14.09
C ALA A 114 -0.89 -2.27 -13.54
N ASN A 115 -1.07 -1.56 -12.42
CA ASN A 115 0.03 -0.80 -11.79
C ASN A 115 0.93 -1.69 -10.91
N GLY A 116 0.46 -2.89 -10.59
CA GLY A 116 1.20 -3.88 -9.83
C GLY A 116 0.34 -5.10 -9.54
N LEU A 117 0.79 -5.94 -8.61
CA LEU A 117 0.07 -7.13 -8.18
C LEU A 117 0.20 -7.28 -6.67
N GLY A 118 -0.88 -7.70 -6.02
CA GLY A 118 -0.93 -7.91 -4.58
C GLY A 118 -1.77 -6.86 -3.87
N SER A 119 -1.64 -6.78 -2.54
CA SER A 119 -2.35 -5.76 -1.79
C SER A 119 -1.82 -4.36 -2.18
N SER A 120 -2.72 -3.39 -2.39
CA SER A 120 -2.33 -1.97 -2.37
C SER A 120 -1.79 -1.57 -0.98
N CYS A 121 -2.03 -2.40 0.04
CA CYS A 121 -1.50 -2.29 1.39
C CYS A 121 -0.10 -2.88 1.47
N ALA A 122 0.89 -2.08 1.86
CA ALA A 122 2.16 -2.61 2.32
C ALA A 122 2.02 -3.29 3.69
N ILE A 123 1.10 -2.79 4.52
CA ILE A 123 0.83 -3.31 5.86
C ILE A 123 -0.67 -3.49 6.02
N GLU A 124 -1.11 -4.74 6.19
CA GLU A 124 -2.51 -5.07 6.45
C GLU A 124 -2.65 -5.61 7.87
N LEU A 125 -3.48 -4.97 8.69
CA LEU A 125 -3.79 -5.40 10.05
C LEU A 125 -5.05 -6.27 10.06
N ASP A 126 -5.15 -7.21 11.00
CA ASP A 126 -6.33 -8.08 11.19
C ASP A 126 -7.65 -7.33 11.34
N SER A 127 -7.62 -6.05 11.72
CA SER A 127 -8.81 -5.19 11.72
C SER A 127 -9.26 -4.71 10.34
N GLY A 128 -8.67 -5.22 9.26
CA GLY A 128 -8.91 -4.79 7.87
C GLY A 128 -8.33 -3.41 7.54
N ARG A 129 -7.44 -2.88 8.39
CA ARG A 129 -6.79 -1.58 8.14
C ARG A 129 -5.58 -1.79 7.24
N CYS A 130 -5.56 -1.03 6.17
CA CYS A 130 -4.60 -1.06 5.10
C CYS A 130 -3.68 0.15 5.19
N PHE A 131 -2.36 -0.03 5.23
CA PHE A 131 -1.42 1.09 5.17
C PHE A 131 -0.47 0.99 3.98
N THR A 132 -0.08 2.16 3.46
CA THR A 132 0.89 2.32 2.38
C THR A 132 2.30 1.90 2.82
N SER A 133 3.21 1.81 1.86
CA SER A 133 4.65 1.68 2.14
C SER A 133 5.17 2.84 2.97
N VAL A 134 6.22 2.57 3.74
CA VAL A 134 6.90 3.57 4.57
C VAL A 134 7.54 4.65 3.71
N PHE A 135 7.49 5.89 4.18
CA PHE A 135 8.19 7.01 3.56
C PHE A 135 8.79 7.94 4.60
N THR A 136 9.80 8.71 4.18
CA THR A 136 10.35 9.81 4.96
C THR A 136 9.63 11.09 4.57
N PRO A 137 8.95 11.79 5.50
CA PRO A 137 8.20 13.00 5.18
C PRO A 137 9.11 14.14 4.75
N THR A 138 8.65 14.93 3.78
CA THR A 138 9.17 16.28 3.55
C THR A 138 8.46 17.22 4.52
N PRO A 139 9.16 18.07 5.29
CA PRO A 139 8.51 18.92 6.29
C PRO A 139 7.65 19.98 5.61
N LEU A 140 6.58 20.38 6.30
CA LEU A 140 5.90 21.63 5.99
C LEU A 140 6.58 22.78 6.70
N THR A 141 6.65 23.92 6.02
CA THR A 141 6.96 25.17 6.70
C THR A 141 5.80 25.60 7.59
N LYS A 142 6.07 26.44 8.58
CA LYS A 142 5.02 27.02 9.44
C LYS A 142 3.90 27.67 8.63
N ALA A 143 4.27 28.44 7.60
CA ALA A 143 3.31 29.13 6.73
C ALA A 143 2.44 28.15 5.94
N GLU A 144 3.04 27.10 5.37
CA GLU A 144 2.29 26.06 4.65
C GLU A 144 1.38 25.25 5.56
N CYS A 145 1.83 24.95 6.78
CA CYS A 145 1.04 24.28 7.80
C CYS A 145 -0.17 25.14 8.18
N GLU A 146 0.03 26.41 8.54
CA GLU A 146 -1.06 27.33 8.90
C GLU A 146 -2.08 27.49 7.77
N ALA A 147 -1.63 27.51 6.51
CA ALA A 147 -2.50 27.62 5.34
C ALA A 147 -3.41 26.39 5.14
N GLN A 148 -2.95 25.20 5.51
CA GLN A 148 -3.66 23.93 5.25
C GLN A 148 -4.18 23.23 6.52
N LYS A 149 -3.94 23.78 7.72
CA LYS A 149 -4.18 23.07 9.00
C LYS A 149 -5.61 22.60 9.17
N SER A 150 -6.59 23.40 8.75
CA SER A 150 -8.01 23.07 8.88
C SER A 150 -8.41 21.90 7.96
N GLU A 151 -7.88 21.87 6.74
CA GLU A 151 -8.14 20.80 5.77
C GLU A 151 -7.47 19.50 6.21
N LEU A 152 -6.26 19.61 6.76
CA LEU A 152 -5.47 18.47 7.22
C LEU A 152 -5.89 17.96 8.61
N GLY A 153 -6.76 18.68 9.32
CA GLY A 153 -7.17 18.38 10.69
C GLY A 153 -6.06 18.57 11.74
N ILE A 154 -5.05 19.38 11.43
CA ILE A 154 -3.97 19.75 12.36
C ILE A 154 -4.49 20.84 13.29
N LYS A 155 -4.30 20.69 14.61
CA LYS A 155 -4.74 21.70 15.59
C LYS A 155 -3.81 22.89 15.61
N GLU A 156 -2.50 22.66 15.66
CA GLU A 156 -1.50 23.71 15.83
C GLU A 156 -0.26 23.54 14.94
N CYS A 157 0.30 24.68 14.48
CA CYS A 157 1.48 24.75 13.62
C CYS A 157 2.56 25.59 14.32
N HIS A 158 3.46 24.93 15.04
CA HIS A 158 4.44 25.62 15.89
C HIS A 158 5.80 25.86 15.21
N TYR A 159 6.24 24.93 14.36
CA TYR A 159 7.61 24.86 13.87
C TYR A 159 7.80 25.37 12.45
N ASP A 160 8.98 25.95 12.19
CA ASP A 160 9.39 26.37 10.84
C ASP A 160 9.64 25.19 9.90
N ASN A 161 10.01 24.02 10.43
CA ASN A 161 10.14 22.76 9.68
C ASN A 161 9.43 21.65 10.45
N ASP A 162 8.20 21.33 10.03
CA ASP A 162 7.33 20.36 10.70
C ASP A 162 7.19 19.10 9.83
N TYR A 163 8.01 18.09 10.13
CA TYR A 163 8.03 16.79 9.46
C TYR A 163 6.76 15.99 9.74
N TRP A 164 6.15 16.16 10.92
CA TRP A 164 4.88 15.51 11.21
C TRP A 164 3.75 16.12 10.38
N ALA A 165 3.66 17.45 10.28
CA ALA A 165 2.69 18.11 9.41
C ALA A 165 2.94 17.76 7.93
N GLY A 166 4.21 17.58 7.54
CA GLY A 166 4.61 16.99 6.26
C GLY A 166 4.02 15.60 6.00
N ALA A 167 4.14 14.71 6.99
CA ALA A 167 3.55 13.37 6.94
C ALA A 167 2.03 13.42 6.80
N VAL A 168 1.38 14.24 7.62
CA VAL A 168 -0.07 14.46 7.60
C VAL A 168 -0.53 14.96 6.23
N LYS A 169 0.18 15.93 5.64
CA LYS A 169 -0.12 16.42 4.28
C LYS A 169 0.00 15.31 3.25
N GLN A 170 1.08 14.54 3.29
CA GLN A 170 1.28 13.44 2.34
C GLN A 170 0.22 12.34 2.48
N CYS A 171 -0.31 12.13 3.68
CA CYS A 171 -1.44 11.23 3.92
C CYS A 171 -2.82 11.84 3.66
N GLY A 172 -2.91 13.13 3.32
CA GLY A 172 -4.19 13.80 3.10
C GLY A 172 -5.00 14.07 4.39
N GLY A 173 -4.33 14.13 5.54
CA GLY A 173 -4.93 14.52 6.82
C GLY A 173 -4.65 13.57 7.98
N VAL A 174 -4.88 14.05 9.21
CA VAL A 174 -4.59 13.29 10.44
C VAL A 174 -5.41 12.00 10.55
N GLY A 175 -6.61 11.99 9.98
CA GLY A 175 -7.48 10.81 9.96
C GLY A 175 -6.94 9.66 9.11
N ASN A 176 -6.05 9.96 8.17
CA ASN A 176 -5.41 8.99 7.29
C ASN A 176 -4.03 8.54 7.80
N MET A 177 -3.61 9.01 8.98
CA MET A 177 -2.41 8.51 9.66
C MET A 177 -2.78 7.34 10.59
N PRO A 178 -1.83 6.45 10.94
CA PRO A 178 -2.07 5.42 11.95
C PRO A 178 -2.34 6.04 13.32
N THR A 179 -3.24 5.46 14.07
CA THR A 179 -3.41 5.74 15.51
C THR A 179 -2.31 5.03 16.31
N MET A 180 -2.11 5.42 17.56
CA MET A 180 -1.20 4.72 18.46
C MET A 180 -1.61 3.26 18.69
N ALA A 181 -2.92 2.95 18.61
CA ALA A 181 -3.42 1.58 18.67
C ALA A 181 -3.03 0.77 17.42
N ASP A 182 -3.08 1.38 16.23
CA ASP A 182 -2.62 0.71 15.00
C ASP A 182 -1.12 0.44 15.06
N LEU A 183 -0.32 1.41 15.53
CA LEU A 183 1.11 1.21 15.72
C LEU A 183 1.41 0.10 16.74
N GLY A 184 0.58 -0.04 17.78
CA GLY A 184 0.65 -1.17 18.71
C GLY A 184 0.41 -2.52 18.02
N LYS A 185 -0.61 -2.61 17.14
CA LYS A 185 -0.88 -3.83 16.36
C LYS A 185 0.23 -4.15 15.36
N ILE A 186 0.82 -3.14 14.72
CA ILE A 186 2.01 -3.33 13.87
C ILE A 186 3.16 -3.92 14.69
N ALA A 187 3.36 -3.44 15.93
CA ALA A 187 4.35 -4.03 16.82
C ALA A 187 4.03 -5.50 17.12
N SER A 188 2.78 -5.81 17.47
CA SER A 188 2.34 -7.19 17.68
C SER A 188 2.64 -8.08 16.46
N ALA A 189 2.48 -7.58 15.24
CA ALA A 189 2.72 -8.35 14.01
C ALA A 189 4.20 -8.65 13.71
N ILE A 190 5.14 -7.81 14.16
CA ILE A 190 6.57 -7.97 13.81
C ILE A 190 7.40 -8.70 14.87
N TYR A 191 6.91 -8.80 16.12
CA TYR A 191 7.62 -9.50 17.19
C TYR A 191 7.14 -10.95 17.36
N LYS A 192 8.09 -11.83 17.65
CA LYS A 192 7.83 -13.25 17.87
C LYS A 192 6.76 -13.47 18.94
N GLY A 193 5.79 -14.34 18.63
CA GLY A 193 4.74 -14.74 19.55
C GLY A 193 3.57 -13.77 19.65
N ASN A 194 3.48 -12.78 18.76
CA ASN A 194 2.38 -11.82 18.65
C ASN A 194 2.00 -11.19 20.00
N PRO A 195 2.97 -10.53 20.67
CA PRO A 195 2.74 -9.99 22.01
C PRO A 195 1.63 -8.95 21.99
N THR A 196 0.83 -8.87 23.05
CA THR A 196 -0.16 -7.80 23.19
C THR A 196 0.55 -6.47 23.47
N VAL A 197 0.46 -5.53 22.52
CA VAL A 197 1.02 -4.18 22.65
C VAL A 197 -0.12 -3.16 22.64
N GLY A 198 -0.31 -2.47 23.77
CA GLY A 198 -1.30 -1.40 23.90
C GLY A 198 -0.83 -0.08 23.26
N ALA A 199 -1.79 0.80 22.95
CA ALA A 199 -1.55 2.09 22.28
C ALA A 199 -0.46 2.92 22.98
N TYR A 200 -0.52 3.03 24.31
CA TYR A 200 0.40 3.83 25.14
C TYR A 200 1.16 2.96 26.14
N ASN A 201 1.54 1.75 25.72
CA ASN A 201 2.36 0.86 26.53
C ASN A 201 3.74 0.66 25.92
N ASP A 202 4.73 0.63 26.81
CA ASP A 202 6.07 0.15 26.53
C ASP A 202 6.12 -1.35 26.78
N VAL A 203 6.70 -2.10 25.85
CA VAL A 203 6.88 -3.56 26.00
C VAL A 203 8.35 -3.88 25.79
N LYS A 204 8.93 -4.62 26.72
CA LYS A 204 10.34 -5.05 26.75
C LYS A 204 10.43 -6.57 26.65
N ASN A 205 11.66 -7.08 26.57
CA ASN A 205 11.96 -8.51 26.44
C ASN A 205 11.29 -9.14 25.21
N LEU A 206 11.16 -8.34 24.14
CA LEU A 206 10.66 -8.81 22.86
C LEU A 206 11.77 -9.53 22.11
N THR A 207 11.37 -10.43 21.23
CA THR A 207 12.28 -11.11 20.32
C THR A 207 11.90 -10.73 18.90
N TYR A 208 12.82 -10.07 18.22
CA TYR A 208 12.71 -9.72 16.81
C TYR A 208 13.25 -10.85 15.93
N GLU A 209 12.52 -11.22 14.88
CA GLU A 209 12.98 -12.15 13.84
C GLU A 209 13.30 -11.36 12.58
N SER A 210 14.53 -11.45 12.07
CA SER A 210 14.91 -10.70 10.86
C SER A 210 14.05 -11.12 9.67
N GLY A 211 13.62 -10.14 8.88
CA GLY A 211 12.69 -10.28 7.78
C GLY A 211 11.24 -9.95 8.12
N THR A 212 10.81 -9.91 9.40
CA THR A 212 9.39 -9.66 9.72
C THR A 212 8.96 -8.23 9.43
N ALA A 213 9.75 -7.21 9.79
CA ALA A 213 9.44 -5.82 9.43
C ALA A 213 9.65 -5.57 7.94
N THR A 214 10.70 -6.12 7.33
CA THR A 214 10.90 -5.98 5.86
C THR A 214 9.78 -6.65 5.07
N SER A 215 9.20 -7.75 5.57
CA SER A 215 8.00 -8.36 4.98
C SER A 215 6.75 -7.48 5.11
N LEU A 216 6.80 -6.37 5.83
CA LEU A 216 5.76 -5.36 5.87
C LEU A 216 6.21 -4.05 5.18
N GLY A 217 7.35 -4.07 4.48
CA GLY A 217 7.94 -2.88 3.87
C GLY A 217 8.49 -1.88 4.89
N LEU A 218 8.73 -2.31 6.13
CA LEU A 218 9.28 -1.49 7.21
C LEU A 218 10.80 -1.72 7.36
N PRO A 219 11.57 -0.72 7.83
CA PRO A 219 13.02 -0.87 7.98
C PRO A 219 13.41 -1.84 9.10
N GLU A 220 14.65 -2.32 9.05
CA GLU A 220 15.27 -3.12 10.09
C GLU A 220 16.59 -2.50 10.57
N PRO A 221 17.03 -2.82 11.81
CA PRO A 221 16.31 -3.54 12.86
C PRO A 221 15.56 -2.61 13.82
N SER A 222 15.73 -1.29 13.66
CA SER A 222 15.10 -0.26 14.47
C SER A 222 14.56 0.86 13.59
N PHE A 223 13.36 1.32 13.89
CA PHE A 223 12.70 2.40 13.16
C PHE A 223 11.65 3.10 14.02
N TYR A 224 11.13 4.20 13.51
CA TYR A 224 10.13 5.02 14.18
C TYR A 224 8.99 5.36 13.22
N LEU A 225 7.76 5.19 13.68
CA LEU A 225 6.58 5.58 12.91
C LEU A 225 5.79 6.67 13.63
N TRP A 226 5.49 7.74 12.91
CA TRP A 226 4.53 8.75 13.32
C TRP A 226 3.14 8.16 13.51
N SER A 227 2.40 8.67 14.49
CA SER A 227 0.95 8.54 14.55
C SER A 227 0.26 9.82 14.05
N GLY A 228 -1.04 9.75 13.79
CA GLY A 228 -1.89 10.92 13.53
C GLY A 228 -2.26 11.72 14.78
N GLU A 229 -1.79 11.33 15.97
CA GLU A 229 -2.24 11.91 17.22
C GLU A 229 -1.31 13.02 17.72
N GLU A 230 -1.86 14.24 17.86
CA GLU A 230 -1.17 15.34 18.54
C GLU A 230 -1.19 15.12 20.06
N SER A 231 0.01 15.14 20.67
CA SER A 231 0.19 15.06 22.13
C SER A 231 0.14 16.44 22.80
N SER A 232 0.54 17.48 22.08
CA SER A 232 0.51 18.89 22.49
C SER A 232 0.69 19.78 21.27
N GLN A 233 0.59 21.10 21.45
CA GLN A 233 0.95 22.09 20.45
C GLN A 233 2.36 21.90 19.83
N ASN A 234 3.27 21.26 20.57
CA ASN A 234 4.67 21.10 20.19
C ASN A 234 5.03 19.65 19.80
N GLY A 235 4.11 18.70 19.91
CA GLY A 235 4.47 17.28 19.84
C GLY A 235 3.37 16.41 19.28
N ALA A 236 3.76 15.44 18.46
CA ALA A 236 2.92 14.33 18.03
C ALA A 236 3.43 13.01 18.62
N TYR A 237 2.52 12.05 18.82
CA TYR A 237 2.88 10.72 19.26
C TYR A 237 3.53 9.93 18.13
N TYR A 238 4.44 9.03 18.50
CA TYR A 238 5.07 8.08 17.60
C TYR A 238 5.41 6.81 18.37
N ARG A 239 5.70 5.74 17.63
CA ARG A 239 6.17 4.48 18.20
C ARG A 239 7.58 4.16 17.70
N LEU A 240 8.43 3.79 18.64
CA LEU A 240 9.75 3.23 18.41
C LEU A 240 9.67 1.70 18.39
N PHE A 241 10.33 1.11 17.41
CA PHE A 241 10.49 -0.34 17.24
C PHE A 241 11.97 -0.65 17.35
N ASN A 242 12.37 -1.47 18.33
CA ASN A 242 13.74 -1.95 18.51
C ASN A 242 13.76 -3.48 18.64
N PRO A 243 14.91 -4.15 18.45
CA PRO A 243 14.99 -5.61 18.52
C PRO A 243 14.44 -6.25 19.79
N THR A 244 14.54 -5.57 20.93
CA THR A 244 14.18 -6.11 22.25
C THR A 244 13.05 -5.36 22.95
N SER A 245 12.52 -4.31 22.33
CA SER A 245 11.43 -3.52 22.90
C SER A 245 10.71 -2.66 21.87
N THR A 246 9.44 -2.36 22.12
CA THR A 246 8.73 -1.25 21.48
C THR A 246 8.29 -0.25 22.53
N ARG A 247 8.32 1.04 22.20
CA ARG A 247 7.95 2.11 23.12
C ARG A 247 7.08 3.13 22.42
N TYR A 248 6.05 3.59 23.10
CA TYR A 248 5.39 4.82 22.66
C TYR A 248 6.19 6.01 23.17
N HIS A 249 6.18 7.10 22.42
CA HIS A 249 6.84 8.31 22.86
C HIS A 249 5.97 9.53 22.59
N TYR A 250 6.07 10.49 23.50
CA TYR A 250 5.49 11.83 23.39
C TYR A 250 6.60 12.82 23.72
N GLY A 251 7.17 13.45 22.70
CA GLY A 251 8.30 14.37 22.85
C GLY A 251 7.87 15.79 22.56
N TYR A 252 8.10 16.69 23.53
CA TYR A 252 7.81 18.14 23.46
C TYR A 252 8.53 18.91 22.33
N THR A 253 9.34 18.25 21.50
CA THR A 253 10.09 18.85 20.37
C THR A 253 10.15 17.95 19.13
N ASN A 254 9.27 16.95 19.02
CA ASN A 254 9.54 15.86 18.09
C ASN A 254 9.09 16.14 16.65
N ARG A 255 8.16 17.08 16.43
CA ARG A 255 7.58 17.32 15.10
C ARG A 255 8.60 17.80 14.06
N THR A 256 9.78 18.27 14.48
CA THR A 256 10.88 18.68 13.60
C THR A 256 11.84 17.54 13.23
N TYR A 257 11.63 16.33 13.74
CA TYR A 257 12.59 15.24 13.58
C TYR A 257 12.44 14.55 12.23
N SER A 258 13.47 14.64 11.40
CA SER A 258 13.50 14.09 10.04
C SER A 258 13.72 12.58 9.96
N GLY A 259 14.19 11.96 11.04
CA GLY A 259 14.45 10.51 11.09
C GLY A 259 13.22 9.66 11.39
N LEU A 260 12.06 10.27 11.63
CA LEU A 260 10.80 9.56 11.83
C LEU A 260 10.09 9.37 10.49
N GLN A 261 9.56 8.18 10.29
CA GLN A 261 8.88 7.79 9.06
C GLN A 261 7.37 7.83 9.23
N ALA A 262 6.66 7.76 8.12
CA ALA A 262 5.21 7.71 8.10
C ALA A 262 4.69 6.63 7.15
N ILE A 263 3.45 6.24 7.40
CA ILE A 263 2.61 5.38 6.58
C ILE A 263 1.23 6.01 6.58
N CYS A 264 0.49 5.88 5.48
CA CYS A 264 -0.87 6.40 5.36
C CYS A 264 -1.84 5.24 5.32
N LEU A 265 -3.07 5.44 5.78
CA LEU A 265 -4.17 4.55 5.42
C LEU A 265 -4.29 4.53 3.89
N GLY A 266 -4.19 3.34 3.32
CA GLY A 266 -4.47 3.09 1.91
C GLY A 266 -5.95 2.80 1.71
N ASP A 267 -6.49 3.28 0.59
CA ASP A 267 -7.85 2.96 0.14
C ASP A 267 -8.04 1.47 -0.16
#